data_AF-A0A540MA04-F1
#
_entry.id   AF-A0A540MA04-F1
#
_cell.length_a   1.000
_cell.length_b   1.000
_cell.length_c   1.000
_cell.angle_alpha   90.00
_cell.angle_beta   90.00
_cell.angle_gamma   90.00
#
_symmetry.space_group_name_H-M   'P 1'
#
loop_
_entity.id
_entity.type
_entity.pdbx_description
1 polymer ?
#
loop_
_entity_poly.entity_id
_entity_poly.type
_entity_poly.pdbx_seq_one_letter_code
_entity_poly.pdbx_strand_id
1 'polypeptide(L)'
;MMEHGYYLVFGGAEVKIYDDLTCSNLVVKIPMKGNQSFPLNLQPGIQIVKRASVGQPAEIWHRRLGHLNMNALIQLQELDMVNGLPELKVNTTVCEGCALGKHSKETK
;
A
#
# COMPACT_ATOMS: atom_id res chain seq x y z
N MET A 1 -11.62 14.26 8.34
CA MET A 1 -11.28 14.13 6.91
C MET A 1 -11.55 15.52 6.31
N MET A 2 -10.47 16.28 6.05
CA MET A 2 -10.38 17.73 5.73
C MET A 2 -11.47 18.64 6.34
N GLU A 3 -11.29 19.06 7.59
CA GLU A 3 -12.12 20.11 8.23
C GLU A 3 -11.86 21.51 7.64
N HIS A 4 -10.73 21.71 6.95
CA HIS A 4 -10.30 22.97 6.34
C HIS A 4 -9.85 22.72 4.90
N GLY A 5 -10.30 23.56 3.97
CA GLY A 5 -9.98 23.47 2.54
C GLY A 5 -8.78 24.36 2.15
N TYR A 6 -8.22 24.12 0.97
CA TYR A 6 -7.14 24.96 0.41
C TYR A 6 -7.68 25.90 -0.67
N TYR A 7 -7.07 27.08 -0.80
CA TYR A 7 -7.49 28.12 -1.73
C TYR A 7 -6.39 28.41 -2.74
N LEU A 8 -6.75 28.44 -4.03
CA LEU A 8 -5.83 28.64 -5.14
C LEU A 8 -6.05 30.01 -5.77
N VAL A 9 -4.99 30.82 -5.82
CA VAL A 9 -5.00 32.15 -6.45
C VAL A 9 -4.06 32.14 -7.66
N PHE A 10 -4.62 32.35 -8.85
CA PHE A 10 -3.88 32.41 -10.11
C PHE A 10 -3.65 33.86 -10.53
N GLY A 11 -2.43 34.18 -10.94
CA GLY A 11 -2.10 35.51 -11.47
C GLY A 11 -0.61 35.68 -11.70
N GLY A 12 -0.21 36.59 -12.59
CA GLY A 12 1.22 36.91 -12.80
C GLY A 12 2.09 35.72 -13.22
N ALA A 13 1.53 34.78 -14.00
CA ALA A 13 2.18 33.52 -14.39
C ALA A 13 2.61 32.63 -13.21
N GLU A 14 1.89 32.72 -12.08
CA GLU A 14 2.06 31.85 -10.91
C GLU A 14 0.71 31.45 -10.31
N VAL A 15 0.71 30.37 -9.54
CA VAL A 15 -0.39 30.01 -8.65
C VAL A 15 0.13 29.95 -7.21
N LYS A 16 -0.68 30.48 -6.29
CA LYS A 16 -0.45 30.46 -4.84
C LYS A 16 -1.52 29.61 -4.17
N ILE A 17 -1.10 28.71 -3.29
CA ILE A 17 -1.99 27.85 -2.50
C ILE A 17 -1.96 28.34 -1.05
N TYR A 18 -3.13 28.62 -0.48
CA TYR A 18 -3.32 29.04 0.91
C TYR A 18 -4.12 27.97 1.68
N ASP A 19 -3.89 27.84 2.98
CA ASP A 19 -4.59 26.87 3.85
C ASP A 19 -5.87 27.45 4.49
N ASP A 20 -6.13 28.75 4.29
CA ASP A 20 -7.29 29.46 4.80
C ASP A 20 -7.86 30.47 3.78
N LEU A 21 -9.10 30.89 4.00
CA LEU A 21 -9.81 31.84 3.11
C LEU A 21 -9.23 33.26 3.21
N THR A 22 -8.57 33.60 4.33
CA THR A 22 -7.95 34.92 4.51
C THR A 22 -6.74 35.13 3.62
N CYS A 23 -6.25 34.06 2.96
CA CYS A 23 -5.06 34.05 2.12
C CYS A 23 -3.83 34.59 2.87
N SER A 24 -3.80 34.39 4.19
CA SER A 24 -2.72 34.90 5.05
C SER A 24 -1.53 33.94 5.08
N ASN A 25 -1.80 32.63 5.07
CA ASN A 25 -0.79 31.61 5.19
C ASN A 25 -0.58 30.86 3.87
N LEU A 26 0.52 31.22 3.18
CA LEU A 26 0.91 30.68 1.89
C LEU A 26 1.59 29.31 2.07
N VAL A 27 0.95 28.26 1.57
CA VAL A 27 1.44 26.88 1.63
C VAL A 27 2.46 26.61 0.53
N VAL A 28 2.11 26.97 -0.71
CA VAL A 28 2.96 26.71 -1.90
C VAL A 28 2.80 27.82 -2.92
N LYS A 29 3.91 28.17 -3.57
CA LYS A 29 3.95 29.03 -4.74
C LYS A 29 4.52 28.25 -5.93
N ILE A 30 3.78 28.20 -7.04
CA ILE A 30 4.14 27.41 -8.22
C ILE A 30 4.18 28.33 -9.46
N PRO A 31 5.32 28.47 -10.15
CA PRO A 31 5.40 29.22 -11.40
C PRO A 31 4.78 28.43 -12.56
N MET A 32 4.22 29.15 -13.52
CA MET A 32 3.72 28.59 -14.77
C MET A 32 4.91 28.13 -15.64
N LYS A 33 4.83 26.91 -16.17
CA LYS A 33 5.75 26.44 -17.21
C LYS A 33 5.31 26.94 -18.60
N GLY A 34 6.21 26.87 -19.57
CA GLY A 34 5.96 27.33 -20.96
C GLY A 34 4.78 26.66 -21.68
N ASN A 35 4.24 25.57 -21.12
CA ASN A 35 3.02 24.90 -21.57
C ASN A 35 1.76 25.32 -20.78
N GLN A 36 1.77 26.47 -20.12
CA GLN A 36 0.68 27.01 -19.29
C GLN A 36 0.27 26.11 -18.11
N SER A 37 1.12 25.15 -17.72
CA SER A 37 0.87 24.26 -16.57
C SER A 37 1.55 24.76 -15.30
N PHE A 38 0.97 24.45 -14.15
CA PHE A 38 1.53 24.75 -12.81
C PHE A 38 1.89 23.44 -12.10
N PRO A 39 3.04 22.82 -12.42
CA PRO A 39 3.37 21.50 -11.88
C PRO A 39 3.74 21.59 -10.39
N LEU A 40 2.92 20.97 -9.54
CA LEU A 40 3.21 20.77 -8.14
C LEU A 40 4.15 19.57 -7.98
N ASN A 41 5.45 19.84 -7.82
CA ASN A 41 6.43 18.80 -7.52
C ASN A 41 6.36 18.45 -6.03
N LEU A 42 5.56 17.46 -5.70
CA LEU A 42 5.61 16.81 -4.39
C LEU A 42 6.90 15.99 -4.34
N GLN A 43 7.95 16.55 -3.74
CA GLN A 43 9.11 15.75 -3.38
C GLN A 43 8.60 14.60 -2.50
N PRO A 44 8.88 13.32 -2.81
CA PRO A 44 8.58 12.22 -1.92
C PRO A 44 9.50 12.34 -0.71
N GLY A 45 9.17 13.23 0.23
CA GLY A 45 9.83 13.31 1.52
C GLY A 45 9.52 12.00 2.21
N ILE A 46 10.51 11.08 2.24
CA ILE A 46 10.46 9.69 2.74
C ILE A 46 9.03 9.31 3.06
N GLN A 47 8.21 9.14 2.01
CA GLN A 47 6.96 8.46 2.20
C GLN A 47 7.42 7.03 2.39
N ILE A 48 7.59 6.63 3.65
CA ILE A 48 7.41 5.25 4.04
C ILE A 48 6.03 4.98 3.47
N VAL A 49 6.00 4.37 2.28
CA VAL A 49 4.78 3.83 1.70
C VAL A 49 4.19 3.06 2.85
N LYS A 50 3.11 3.58 3.45
CA LYS A 50 2.40 2.86 4.48
C LYS A 50 1.78 1.71 3.72
N ARG A 51 2.57 0.66 3.48
CA ARG A 51 2.07 -0.64 3.07
C ARG A 51 1.00 -0.91 4.11
N ALA A 52 -0.26 -0.91 3.68
CA ALA A 52 -1.37 -1.38 4.50
C ALA A 52 -0.85 -2.65 5.17
N SER A 53 -0.81 -2.65 6.50
CA SER A 53 -0.14 -3.65 7.34
C SER A 53 -0.16 -4.99 6.63
N VAL A 54 0.97 -5.33 6.02
CA VAL A 54 1.07 -6.49 5.15
C VAL A 54 0.79 -7.66 6.05
N GLY A 55 -0.29 -8.39 5.80
CA GLY A 55 -0.57 -9.65 6.49
C GLY A 55 0.69 -10.50 6.53
N GLN A 56 0.80 -11.39 7.52
CA GLN A 56 2.02 -12.19 7.72
C GLN A 56 2.46 -12.79 6.37
N PRO A 57 3.71 -12.58 5.91
CA PRO A 57 4.13 -12.95 4.56
C PRO A 57 3.77 -14.37 4.17
N ALA A 58 3.85 -15.30 5.12
CA ALA A 58 3.49 -16.70 4.91
C ALA A 58 2.01 -16.91 4.57
N GLU A 59 1.10 -16.12 5.16
CA GLU A 59 -0.33 -16.18 4.86
C GLU A 59 -0.64 -15.68 3.45
N ILE A 60 0.06 -14.63 3.00
CA ILE A 60 -0.09 -14.11 1.63
C ILE A 60 0.36 -15.16 0.62
N TRP A 61 1.51 -15.78 0.83
CA TRP A 61 2.04 -16.79 -0.07
C TRP A 61 1.24 -18.09 -0.03
N HIS A 62 0.73 -18.49 1.14
CA HIS A 62 -0.23 -19.57 1.31
C HIS A 62 -1.45 -19.39 0.38
N ARG A 63 -2.06 -18.20 0.38
CA ARG A 63 -3.21 -17.88 -0.47
C ARG A 63 -2.83 -17.79 -1.96
N ARG A 64 -1.71 -17.14 -2.30
CA ARG A 64 -1.23 -17.00 -3.69
C ARG A 64 -0.96 -18.33 -4.37
N LEU A 65 -0.48 -19.32 -3.63
CA LEU A 65 -0.21 -20.69 -4.12
C LEU A 65 -1.43 -21.62 -3.98
N GLY A 66 -2.64 -21.08 -3.86
CA GLY A 66 -3.87 -21.87 -3.86
C GLY A 66 -4.12 -22.60 -2.55
N HIS A 67 -3.93 -21.93 -1.42
CA HIS A 67 -4.09 -22.50 -0.09
C HIS A 67 -3.15 -23.69 0.19
N LEU A 68 -1.91 -23.59 -0.31
CA LEU A 68 -0.86 -24.59 -0.12
C LEU A 68 -0.62 -24.88 1.36
N ASN A 69 -0.39 -26.14 1.74
CA ASN A 69 -0.05 -26.49 3.12
C ASN A 69 1.12 -25.64 3.65
N MET A 70 1.03 -25.13 4.87
CA MET A 70 2.06 -24.26 5.46
C MET A 70 3.45 -24.93 5.53
N ASN A 71 3.52 -26.22 5.86
CA ASN A 71 4.79 -26.95 5.87
C ASN A 71 5.36 -27.10 4.45
N ALA A 72 4.51 -27.34 3.45
CA ALA A 72 4.94 -27.38 2.06
C ALA A 72 5.43 -26.01 1.58
N LEU A 73 4.80 -24.92 2.02
CA LEU A 73 5.25 -23.56 1.74
C LEU A 73 6.64 -23.27 2.32
N ILE A 74 6.92 -23.73 3.55
CA ILE A 74 8.25 -23.63 4.15
C ILE A 74 9.27 -24.48 3.39
N GLN A 75 8.92 -25.70 2.97
CA GLN A 75 9.81 -26.53 2.14
C GLN A 75 10.15 -25.86 0.80
N LEU A 76 9.19 -25.22 0.14
CA LEU A 76 9.47 -24.48 -1.10
C LEU A 76 10.44 -23.31 -0.89
N GLN A 77 10.40 -22.68 0.28
CA GLN A 77 11.36 -21.63 0.66
C GLN A 77 12.73 -22.24 0.96
N GLU A 78 12.82 -23.28 1.78
CA GLU A 78 14.08 -23.92 2.16
C GLU A 78 14.83 -24.51 0.96
N LEU A 79 14.09 -24.97 -0.05
CA LEU A 79 14.63 -25.54 -1.28
C LEU A 79 14.80 -24.52 -2.42
N ASP A 80 14.54 -23.24 -2.16
CA ASP A 80 14.59 -22.14 -3.15
C ASP A 80 13.84 -22.46 -4.47
N MET A 81 12.66 -23.07 -4.35
CA MET A 81 11.90 -23.58 -5.50
C MET A 81 10.97 -22.53 -6.12
N VAL A 82 10.86 -21.34 -5.53
CA VAL A 82 9.96 -20.27 -5.98
C VAL A 82 10.70 -18.94 -6.00
N ASN A 83 10.92 -18.42 -7.20
CA ASN A 83 11.53 -17.11 -7.39
C ASN A 83 10.73 -16.00 -6.70
N GLY A 84 11.41 -15.21 -5.85
CA GLY A 84 10.81 -14.06 -5.16
C GLY A 84 10.03 -14.42 -3.89
N LEU A 85 10.07 -15.68 -3.44
CA LEU A 85 9.55 -16.07 -2.13
C LEU A 85 10.45 -15.49 -1.03
N PRO A 86 9.95 -14.61 -0.14
CA PRO A 86 10.75 -14.05 0.94
C PRO A 86 10.95 -15.09 2.04
N GLU A 87 11.85 -14.80 2.99
CA GLU A 87 12.00 -15.63 4.18
C GLU A 87 10.69 -15.67 4.99
N LEU A 88 10.15 -16.87 5.20
CA LEU A 88 8.90 -17.09 5.91
C LEU A 88 9.18 -17.68 7.29
N LYS A 89 8.38 -17.28 8.27
CA LYS A 89 8.34 -17.96 9.58
C LYS A 89 7.17 -18.93 9.59
N VAL A 90 7.36 -20.05 10.29
CA VAL A 90 6.28 -20.99 10.57
C VAL A 90 5.14 -20.25 11.27
N ASN A 91 3.96 -20.31 10.66
CA ASN A 91 2.74 -19.76 11.23
C ASN A 91 1.79 -20.92 11.53
N THR A 92 1.32 -21.00 12.78
CA THR A 92 0.39 -22.02 13.27
C THR A 92 -1.08 -21.61 13.12
N THR A 93 -1.37 -20.39 12.70
CA THR A 93 -2.76 -19.95 12.50
C THR A 93 -3.38 -20.71 11.33
N VAL A 94 -4.55 -21.30 11.59
CA VAL A 94 -5.33 -22.00 10.56
C VAL A 94 -6.01 -20.98 9.65
N CYS A 95 -5.81 -21.11 8.34
CA CYS A 95 -6.55 -20.31 7.37
C CYS A 95 -8.03 -20.71 7.38
N GLU A 96 -8.93 -19.74 7.56
CA GLU A 96 -10.39 -19.95 7.57
C GLU A 96 -10.88 -20.67 6.31
N GLY A 97 -10.41 -20.26 5.13
CA GLY A 97 -10.76 -20.92 3.87
C GLY A 97 -10.30 -22.38 3.80
N CYS A 98 -9.16 -22.71 4.41
CA CYS A 98 -8.71 -24.10 4.54
C CYS A 98 -9.58 -24.89 5.52
N ALA A 99 -9.93 -24.30 6.67
CA ALA A 99 -10.77 -24.96 7.65
C ALA A 99 -12.12 -25.35 7.03
N LEU A 100 -12.79 -24.39 6.38
CA LEU A 100 -14.07 -24.60 5.71
C LEU A 100 -13.97 -25.55 4.51
N GLY A 101 -12.85 -25.51 3.76
CA GLY A 101 -12.66 -26.33 2.57
C GLY A 101 -12.18 -27.77 2.82
N LYS A 102 -11.53 -28.04 3.97
CA LYS A 102 -10.93 -29.35 4.30
C LYS A 102 -11.76 -30.18 5.27
N HIS A 103 -13.02 -29.83 5.53
CA HIS A 103 -13.91 -30.73 6.24
C HIS A 103 -14.07 -32.03 5.45
N SER A 104 -13.46 -33.12 5.93
CA SER A 104 -13.77 -34.45 5.42
C SER A 104 -15.24 -34.72 5.70
N LYS A 105 -16.00 -35.19 4.71
CA LYS A 105 -17.29 -35.80 4.99
C LYS A 105 -17.01 -36.98 5.92
N GLU A 106 -17.58 -36.97 7.12
CA GLU A 106 -17.65 -38.19 7.92
C GLU A 106 -18.46 -39.21 7.10
N THR A 107 -17.76 -40.18 6.50
CA THR A 107 -18.40 -41.37 5.95
C THR A 107 -18.96 -42.15 7.13
N LYS A 108 -20.28 -42.12 7.25
CA LYS A 108 -21.06 -43.01 8.11
C LYS A 108 -21.04 -44.43 7.57
#